data_AF-A0A0Q6NM96-F1
#
_entry.id   AF-A0A0Q6NM96-F1
#
_cell.length_a   1.000
_cell.length_b   1.000
_cell.length_c   1.000
_cell.angle_alpha   90.00
_cell.angle_beta   90.00
_cell.angle_gamma   90.00
#
_symmetry.space_group_name_H-M   'P 1'
#
loop_
_entity.id
_entity.type
_entity.pdbx_description
1 polymer ?
#
loop_
_entity_poly.entity_id
_entity_poly.type
_entity_poly.pdbx_seq_one_letter_code
_entity_poly.pdbx_strand_id
1 'polypeptide(L)' 'MTNSEIEDLWIEAWSKLIEIVEDEARTMRCLLPDGNVVDVEQCKGWLQDSVYAGFSVNIERGWVLCRRGVIASRLARQ' A
#
# COMPACT_ATOMS: atom_id res chain seq x y z
N MET A 1 -11.13 -14.66 9.95
CA MET A 1 -9.78 -14.27 10.40
C MET A 1 -9.82 -13.94 11.87
N THR A 2 -8.78 -14.31 12.59
CA THR A 2 -8.49 -13.81 13.93
C THR A 2 -7.85 -12.42 13.85
N ASN A 3 -7.86 -11.65 14.93
CA ASN A 3 -7.19 -10.36 14.97
C ASN A 3 -5.69 -10.48 14.66
N SER A 4 -5.04 -11.58 15.06
CA SER A 4 -3.61 -11.82 14.79
C SER A 4 -3.31 -11.87 13.28
N GLU A 5 -4.13 -12.56 12.50
CA GLU A 5 -3.92 -12.68 11.05
C GLU A 5 -4.08 -11.33 10.33
N ILE A 6 -4.97 -10.46 10.83
CA ILE A 6 -5.16 -9.11 10.28
C ILE A 6 -3.93 -8.25 10.58
N GLU A 7 -3.40 -8.33 11.79
CA GLU A 7 -2.16 -7.62 12.18
C GLU A 7 -0.96 -8.12 11.37
N ASP A 8 -0.81 -9.43 11.15
CA ASP A 8 0.27 -9.99 10.34
C ASP A 8 0.23 -9.47 8.89
N LEU A 9 -0.96 -9.43 8.29
CA LEU A 9 -1.16 -8.88 6.94
C LEU A 9 -0.87 -7.39 6.86
N TRP A 10 -1.21 -6.65 7.92
CA TRP A 10 -0.89 -5.24 8.02
C TRP A 10 0.63 -5.02 8.12
N ILE A 11 1.31 -5.78 8.96
CA ILE A 11 2.77 -5.73 9.12
C ILE A 11 3.48 -6.07 7.80
N GLU A 12 3.01 -7.08 7.08
CA GLU A 12 3.57 -7.46 5.77
C GLU A 12 3.42 -6.31 4.75
N ALA A 13 2.20 -5.75 4.63
CA ALA A 13 1.91 -4.66 3.72
C ALA A 13 2.73 -3.40 4.03
N TRP A 14 2.86 -3.04 5.32
CA TRP A 14 3.70 -1.93 5.76
C TRP A 14 5.16 -2.21 5.41
N SER A 15 5.69 -3.37 5.78
CA SER A 15 7.12 -3.70 5.58
C SER A 15 7.51 -3.56 4.12
N LYS A 16 6.69 -4.11 3.22
CA LYS A 16 6.88 -3.99 1.77
C LYS A 16 6.80 -2.53 1.27
N LEU A 17 6.00 -1.68 1.92
CA LEU A 17 5.91 -0.26 1.54
C LEU A 17 7.22 0.46 1.90
N ILE A 18 7.74 0.23 3.10
CA ILE A 18 9.04 0.78 3.51
C ILE A 18 10.15 0.31 2.59
N GLU A 19 10.17 -0.98 2.24
CA GLU A 19 11.17 -1.55 1.32
C GLU A 19 11.14 -0.90 -0.07
N ILE A 20 9.95 -0.59 -0.59
CA ILE A 20 9.84 0.07 -1.91
C ILE A 20 10.24 1.54 -1.82
N VAL A 21 9.88 2.20 -0.73
CA VAL A 21 10.01 3.65 -0.59
C VAL A 21 11.43 4.06 -0.19
N GLU A 22 12.10 3.27 0.64
CA GLU A 22 13.46 3.54 1.15
C GLU A 22 13.58 4.99 1.65
N ASP A 23 14.64 5.70 1.26
CA ASP A 23 14.89 7.11 1.64
C ASP A 23 14.08 8.12 0.79
N GLU A 24 13.32 7.66 -0.20
CA GLU A 24 12.59 8.51 -1.16
C GLU A 24 11.16 8.85 -0.72
N ALA A 25 10.76 8.55 0.53
CA ALA A 25 9.39 8.72 1.04
C ALA A 25 8.75 10.08 0.77
N ARG A 26 9.55 11.16 0.83
CA ARG A 26 9.06 12.54 0.63
C ARG A 26 8.76 12.85 -0.83
N THR A 27 9.41 12.17 -1.77
CA THR A 27 9.30 12.43 -3.21
C THR A 27 8.48 11.36 -3.92
N MET A 28 8.33 10.18 -3.31
CA MET A 28 7.62 9.06 -3.89
C MET A 28 6.10 9.28 -3.86
N ARG A 29 5.44 8.79 -4.91
CA ARG A 29 3.99 8.84 -5.06
C ARG A 29 3.43 7.44 -5.19
N CYS A 30 2.22 7.26 -4.66
CA CYS A 30 1.50 6.01 -4.70
C CYS A 30 0.26 6.16 -5.58
N LEU A 31 0.09 5.27 -6.55
CA LEU A 31 -1.09 5.17 -7.39
C LEU A 31 -2.05 4.16 -6.74
N LEU A 32 -3.26 4.63 -6.41
CA LEU A 32 -4.34 3.81 -5.86
C LEU A 32 -5.18 3.18 -6.98
N PRO A 33 -5.98 2.14 -6.69
CA PRO A 33 -6.79 1.43 -7.71
C PRO A 33 -7.87 2.26 -8.38
N ASP A 34 -8.32 3.33 -7.73
CA ASP A 34 -9.30 4.28 -8.26
C ASP A 34 -8.67 5.34 -9.19
N GLY A 35 -7.35 5.26 -9.42
CA GLY A 35 -6.59 6.19 -10.24
C GLY A 35 -6.06 7.41 -9.47
N ASN A 36 -6.35 7.54 -8.17
CA ASN A 36 -5.82 8.64 -7.38
C ASN A 36 -4.33 8.47 -7.12
N VAL A 37 -3.60 9.59 -7.20
CA VAL A 37 -2.17 9.65 -6.86
C VAL A 37 -2.01 10.37 -5.54
N VAL A 38 -1.45 9.68 -4.55
CA VAL A 38 -1.30 10.13 -3.17
C VAL A 38 0.16 10.09 -2.72
N ASP A 39 0.48 10.71 -1.59
CA ASP A 39 1.79 10.51 -0.95
C ASP A 39 1.86 9.16 -0.20
N VAL A 40 3.05 8.85 0.33
CA VAL A 40 3.32 7.59 1.04
C VAL A 40 2.52 7.46 2.32
N GLU A 41 2.27 8.56 3.05
CA GLU A 41 1.53 8.54 4.30
C GLU A 41 0.05 8.21 4.05
N GLN A 42 -0.55 8.85 3.04
CA GLN A 42 -1.91 8.55 2.59
C GLN A 42 -2.03 7.13 2.04
N CYS A 43 -1.03 6.67 1.27
CA CYS A 43 -0.97 5.28 0.78
C CYS A 43 -0.95 4.27 1.93
N LYS A 44 -0.16 4.55 2.98
CA LYS A 44 -0.10 3.75 4.19
C LYS A 44 -1.47 3.69 4.88
N GLY A 45 -2.14 4.83 5.06
CA GLY A 45 -3.49 4.87 5.62
C GLY A 45 -4.48 4.02 4.81
N TRP A 46 -4.45 4.13 3.48
CA TRP A 46 -5.31 3.34 2.60
C TRP A 46 -5.05 1.82 2.69
N LEU A 47 -3.78 1.41 2.82
CA LEU A 47 -3.43 0.00 3.01
C LEU A 47 -3.96 -0.53 4.34
N GLN A 48 -3.81 0.26 5.41
CA GLN A 48 -4.33 -0.06 6.73
C GLN A 48 -5.85 -0.28 6.65
N ASP A 49 -6.59 0.73 6.20
CA ASP A 49 -8.04 0.69 6.08
C ASP A 49 -8.51 -0.52 5.25
N SER A 50 -7.80 -0.83 4.17
CA SER A 50 -8.12 -1.97 3.31
C SER A 50 -7.92 -3.32 4.02
N VAL A 51 -6.83 -3.50 4.76
CA VAL A 51 -6.57 -4.74 5.52
C VAL A 51 -7.62 -4.93 6.62
N TYR A 52 -7.93 -3.88 7.39
CA TYR A 52 -8.95 -3.93 8.44
C TYR A 52 -10.38 -4.09 7.90
N ALA A 53 -10.64 -3.62 6.68
CA ALA A 53 -11.90 -3.88 5.98
C ALA A 53 -11.98 -5.30 5.36
N GLY A 54 -10.95 -6.13 5.55
CA GLY A 54 -10.94 -7.52 5.09
C GLY A 54 -10.49 -7.72 3.64
N PHE A 55 -9.83 -6.74 3.03
CA PHE A 55 -9.24 -6.89 1.70
C PHE A 55 -7.83 -7.47 1.77
N SER A 56 -7.46 -8.26 0.77
CA SER A 56 -6.06 -8.57 0.51
C SER A 56 -5.45 -7.40 -0.24
N VAL A 57 -4.33 -6.87 0.25
CA VAL A 57 -3.63 -5.75 -0.37
C VAL A 57 -2.35 -6.24 -1.01
N ASN A 58 -1.99 -5.65 -2.15
CA ASN A 58 -0.70 -5.84 -2.77
C ASN A 58 -0.14 -4.50 -3.20
N ILE A 59 1.15 -4.31 -2.99
CA ILE A 59 1.90 -3.15 -3.43
C ILE A 59 3.12 -3.59 -4.22
N GLU A 60 3.48 -2.80 -5.21
CA GLU A 60 4.64 -3.05 -6.06
C GLU A 60 5.29 -1.74 -6.50
N ARG A 61 6.55 -1.83 -6.94
CA ARG A 61 7.24 -0.68 -7.53
C ARG A 61 6.79 -0.51 -8.97
N GLY A 62 6.46 0.73 -9.35
CA GLY A 62 5.99 1.06 -10.69
C GLY A 62 6.30 2.49 -11.11
N TRP A 63 5.60 2.96 -12.14
CA TRP A 63 5.73 4.31 -12.66
C TRP A 63 4.48 5.13 -12.33
N VAL A 64 4.68 6.24 -11.62
CA VAL A 64 3.62 7.18 -11.24
C VAL A 64 4.08 8.57 -11.63
N LEU A 65 3.30 9.27 -12.46
CA LEU A 65 3.62 10.62 -12.96
C LEU A 65 5.05 10.72 -13.54
N CYS A 66 5.42 9.77 -14.41
CA CYS A 66 6.74 9.70 -15.08
C CYS A 66 7.93 9.56 -14.12
N ARG A 67 7.72 9.10 -12.88
CA ARG A 67 8.77 8.80 -11.90
C ARG A 67 8.54 7.43 -11.26
N ARG A 68 9.57 6.90 -10.58
CA ARG A 68 9.42 5.72 -9.74
C ARG A 68 8.41 6.01 -8.64
N GLY A 69 7.49 5.08 -8.44
CA GLY A 69 6.44 5.19 -7.44
C GLY A 69 5.98 3.81 -6.96
N VAL A 70 4.95 3.85 -6.13
CA VAL A 70 4.27 2.67 -5.61
C VAL A 70 2.96 2.49 -6.38
N ILE A 71 2.64 1.27 -6.78
CA ILE A 71 1.31 0.92 -7.26
C ILE A 71 0.66 0.08 -6.18
N ALA A 72 -0.49 0.53 -5.69
CA ALA A 72 -1.28 -0.17 -4.69
C ALA A 72 -2.52 -0.80 -5.32
N SER A 73 -2.82 -2.01 -4.88
CA SER A 73 -3.96 -2.81 -5.33
C SER A 73 -4.59 -3.52 -4.15
N ARG A 74 -5.88 -3.82 -4.26
CA ARG A 74 -6.58 -4.67 -3.30
C ARG A 74 -7.59 -5.56 -4.00
N LEU A 75 -7.84 -6.72 -3.40
CA LEU A 75 -8.83 -7.69 -3.84
C LEU A 75 -9.71 -8.09 -2.66
N ALA A 76 -11.01 -8.23 -2.92
CA ALA A 76 -11.92 -8.79 -1.91
C ALA A 76 -11.47 -10.21 -1.57
N ARG A 77 -11.33 -10.52 -0.28
CA ARG A 77 -11.02 -11.88 0.16
C ARG A 77 -12.29 -12.71 0.00
N GLN A 78 -12.22 -13.77 -0.81
CA GLN A 78 -13.30 -14.76 -0.96
C GLN A 78 -13.39 -15.67 0.25
#